data_AF-A0A4Q3T6I4-F1
#
_entry.id   AF-A0A4Q3T6I4-F1
#
_cell.length_a   1.000
_cell.length_b   1.000
_cell.length_c   1.000
_cell.angle_alpha   90.00
_cell.angle_beta   90.00
_cell.angle_gamma   90.00
#
_symmetry.space_group_name_H-M   'P 1'
#
loop_
_entity.id
_entity.type
_entity.pdbx_description
1 polymer ?
#
loop_
_entity_poly.entity_id
_entity_poly.type
_entity_poly.pdbx_seq_one_letter_code
_entity_poly.pdbx_strand_id
1 'polypeptide(L)'
;MQYVYKRYGRDRAGIVATIIHYRPRSAIRDVGKALGLTEDVTARLADTVWGSYGSAVKDEHVDRAGVSRDDPRMALVLELTAELIRFPRHLSQHVGGFVLSEKPLIEIVPVGNAAMPDRTFIEWDKDDIDYLKLMKVDVLALGMLTAMKRAFRMIEVSYGRPLELHTVPREQKPVYDMLCQGDSLGVFQVESRAQMAMLPRLRPTVFYDLVVEVAIVRPGPIQGDMVHPYLKRRMERREAQAADRPFVIDYPKPSARHGPPDELKRVLDKTLGVPLFQEQAMRIAMEAAKFSSKEANGLRRAMATFRHMGTIGTYETIFVGRMVERGYDPLFAQKCFDQIKGFGEYGFPE
;
A
#
# COMPACT_ATOMS: atom_id res chain seq x y z
N MET A 1 13.03 -3.28 -20.72
CA MET A 1 12.10 -2.56 -21.62
C MET A 1 12.39 -2.83 -23.09
N GLN A 2 13.56 -2.48 -23.67
CA GLN A 2 13.81 -2.65 -25.12
C GLN A 2 13.60 -4.07 -25.65
N TYR A 3 13.86 -5.09 -24.82
CA TYR A 3 13.58 -6.48 -25.15
C TYR A 3 12.12 -6.73 -25.56
N VAL A 4 11.15 -6.07 -24.90
CA VAL A 4 9.72 -6.24 -25.20
C VAL A 4 9.44 -5.82 -26.64
N TYR A 5 9.90 -4.62 -27.05
CA TYR A 5 9.77 -4.16 -28.43
C TYR A 5 10.50 -5.06 -29.43
N LYS A 6 11.71 -5.55 -29.09
CA LYS A 6 12.45 -6.47 -29.97
C LYS A 6 11.73 -7.81 -30.14
N ARG A 7 11.08 -8.31 -29.09
CA ARG A 7 10.42 -9.62 -29.07
C ARG A 7 9.05 -9.62 -29.70
N TYR A 8 8.28 -8.54 -29.49
CA TYR A 8 6.86 -8.46 -29.85
C TYR A 8 6.56 -7.45 -30.97
N GLY A 9 7.52 -6.60 -31.36
CA GLY A 9 7.34 -5.56 -32.37
C GLY A 9 6.86 -4.24 -31.77
N ARG A 10 7.32 -3.12 -32.34
CA ARG A 10 6.90 -1.74 -31.95
C ARG A 10 5.46 -1.42 -32.35
N ASP A 11 4.95 -2.14 -33.33
CA ASP A 11 3.58 -2.09 -33.82
C ASP A 11 2.59 -2.75 -32.86
N ARG A 12 3.03 -3.70 -32.02
CA ARG A 12 2.16 -4.50 -31.13
C ARG A 12 2.43 -4.32 -29.63
N ALA A 13 3.54 -3.68 -29.29
CA ALA A 13 3.88 -3.32 -27.92
C ALA A 13 3.97 -1.80 -27.77
N GLY A 14 3.44 -1.28 -26.66
CA GLY A 14 3.44 0.16 -26.38
C GLY A 14 3.52 0.42 -24.88
N ILE A 15 4.19 1.51 -24.50
CA ILE A 15 4.17 2.01 -23.12
C ILE A 15 2.79 2.64 -22.86
N VAL A 16 2.20 2.33 -21.71
CA VAL A 16 0.93 2.94 -21.26
C VAL A 16 1.17 4.39 -20.87
N ALA A 17 0.22 5.27 -21.13
CA ALA A 17 0.30 6.66 -20.68
C ALA A 17 0.12 6.78 -19.16
N THR A 18 0.46 7.95 -18.65
CA THR A 18 0.08 8.43 -17.33
C THR A 18 -0.43 9.84 -17.50
N ILE A 19 -1.72 10.05 -17.21
CA ILE A 19 -2.32 11.37 -17.29
C ILE A 19 -1.96 12.14 -16.02
N ILE A 20 -1.13 13.17 -16.18
CA ILE A 20 -0.73 14.03 -15.07
C ILE A 20 -1.81 15.08 -14.87
N HIS A 21 -2.45 15.03 -13.72
CA HIS A 21 -3.44 16.02 -13.32
C HIS A 21 -2.79 17.11 -12.46
N TYR A 22 -3.37 18.31 -12.49
CA TYR A 22 -3.02 19.37 -11.57
C TYR A 22 -3.29 18.94 -10.12
N ARG A 23 -2.23 18.99 -9.31
CA ARG A 23 -2.29 18.88 -7.86
C ARG A 23 -2.18 20.26 -7.23
N PRO A 24 -2.59 20.46 -5.96
CA PRO A 24 -2.60 21.77 -5.34
C PRO A 24 -1.30 22.58 -5.51
N ARG A 25 -0.13 21.94 -5.31
CA ARG A 25 1.18 22.60 -5.45
C ARG A 25 1.53 23.01 -6.88
N SER A 26 1.14 22.23 -7.89
CA SER A 26 1.40 22.59 -9.29
C SER A 26 0.38 23.60 -9.81
N ALA A 27 -0.88 23.48 -9.37
CA ALA A 27 -1.96 24.37 -9.75
C ALA A 27 -1.68 25.80 -9.25
N ILE A 28 -1.35 25.97 -7.97
CA ILE A 28 -1.08 27.30 -7.39
C ILE A 28 0.13 27.98 -8.04
N ARG A 29 1.13 27.20 -8.47
CA ARG A 29 2.31 27.73 -9.17
C ARG A 29 1.97 28.21 -10.58
N ASP A 30 1.29 27.39 -11.37
CA ASP A 30 0.96 27.73 -12.77
C ASP A 30 -0.09 28.85 -12.83
N VAL A 31 -1.12 28.83 -11.97
CA VAL A 31 -2.13 29.90 -11.86
C VAL A 31 -1.51 31.19 -11.33
N GLY A 32 -0.72 31.12 -10.25
CA GLY A 32 -0.05 32.28 -9.68
C GLY A 32 0.87 32.96 -10.70
N LYS A 33 1.65 32.18 -11.45
CA LYS A 33 2.49 32.70 -12.54
C LYS A 33 1.66 33.37 -13.63
N ALA A 34 0.54 32.76 -14.05
CA ALA A 34 -0.34 33.33 -15.06
C ALA A 34 -0.98 34.66 -14.63
N LEU A 35 -1.26 34.83 -13.34
CA LEU A 35 -1.79 36.06 -12.75
C LEU A 35 -0.71 37.06 -12.29
N GLY A 36 0.55 36.83 -12.66
CA GLY A 36 1.65 37.78 -12.44
C GLY A 36 2.23 37.76 -11.02
N LEU A 37 2.04 36.68 -10.26
CA LEU A 37 2.80 36.45 -9.03
C LEU A 37 4.24 36.06 -9.36
N THR A 38 5.16 36.51 -8.51
CA THR A 38 6.58 36.16 -8.60
C THR A 38 6.83 34.73 -8.11
N GLU A 39 7.98 34.16 -8.51
CA GLU A 39 8.33 32.77 -8.20
C GLU A 39 8.45 32.52 -6.69
N ASP A 40 8.98 33.48 -5.94
CA ASP A 40 9.10 33.40 -4.47
C ASP A 40 7.73 33.32 -3.79
N VAL A 41 6.76 34.11 -4.25
CA VAL A 41 5.38 34.11 -3.72
C VAL A 41 4.71 32.77 -4.04
N THR A 42 4.79 32.31 -5.29
CA THR A 42 4.18 31.03 -5.68
C THR A 42 4.86 29.82 -5.01
N ALA A 43 6.17 29.88 -4.75
CA ALA A 43 6.88 28.87 -4.00
C ALA A 43 6.42 28.81 -2.54
N ARG A 44 6.30 29.96 -1.87
CA ARG A 44 5.79 30.05 -0.50
C ARG A 44 4.36 29.52 -0.39
N LEU A 45 3.47 29.91 -1.31
CA LEU A 45 2.11 29.40 -1.37
C LEU A 45 2.10 27.88 -1.59
N ALA A 46 2.92 27.35 -2.49
CA ALA A 46 3.01 25.90 -2.71
C ALA A 46 3.56 25.13 -1.50
N ASP A 47 4.46 25.71 -0.72
CA ASP A 47 5.05 25.08 0.47
C ASP A 47 4.10 25.06 1.67
N THR A 48 3.14 25.99 1.71
CA THR A 48 2.09 25.98 2.73
C THR A 48 1.09 24.85 2.54
N VAL A 49 0.96 24.30 1.32
CA VAL A 49 0.07 23.18 1.03
C VAL A 49 0.71 21.85 1.44
N TRP A 50 0.27 21.31 2.58
CA TRP A 50 0.68 20.01 3.09
C TRP A 50 -0.24 18.88 2.60
N GLY A 51 0.31 17.95 1.82
CA GLY A 51 -0.37 16.73 1.36
C GLY A 51 -0.62 16.67 -0.16
N SER A 52 -0.57 15.47 -0.73
CA SER A 52 -0.80 15.22 -2.18
C SER A 52 -2.30 15.13 -2.58
N TYR A 53 -3.22 15.22 -1.61
CA TYR A 53 -4.64 14.88 -1.78
C TYR A 53 -5.62 15.96 -1.28
N GLY A 54 -5.20 17.23 -1.21
CA GLY A 54 -6.12 18.34 -0.92
C GLY A 54 -7.00 18.65 -2.12
N SER A 55 -8.31 18.81 -1.90
CA SER A 55 -9.27 19.30 -2.90
C SER A 55 -9.29 20.83 -3.03
N ALA A 56 -8.61 21.54 -2.14
CA ALA A 56 -8.51 22.99 -2.12
C ALA A 56 -7.22 23.43 -1.40
N VAL A 57 -6.74 24.63 -1.72
CA VAL A 57 -5.80 25.36 -0.87
C VAL A 57 -6.62 25.93 0.29
N LYS A 58 -6.39 25.45 1.51
CA LYS A 58 -7.10 25.97 2.68
C LYS A 58 -6.67 27.41 2.97
N ASP A 59 -7.62 28.22 3.36
CA ASP A 59 -7.49 29.57 3.91
C ASP A 59 -6.25 29.77 4.81
N GLU A 60 -6.01 28.86 5.76
CA GLU A 60 -4.89 28.90 6.71
C GLU A 60 -3.49 28.92 6.04
N HIS A 61 -3.40 28.49 4.78
CA HIS A 61 -2.15 28.46 4.02
C HIS A 61 -1.77 29.83 3.48
N VAL A 62 -2.75 30.67 3.15
CA VAL A 62 -2.55 32.02 2.59
C VAL A 62 -1.98 32.96 3.65
N ASP A 63 -2.49 32.88 4.88
CA ASP A 63 -2.01 33.68 6.01
C ASP A 63 -0.54 33.39 6.33
N ARG A 64 -0.14 32.11 6.24
CA ARG A 64 1.25 31.67 6.45
C ARG A 64 2.19 32.14 5.35
N ALA A 65 1.68 32.37 4.14
CA ALA A 65 2.46 32.96 3.06
C ALA A 65 2.60 34.49 3.21
N GLY A 66 1.96 35.10 4.20
CA GLY A 66 2.03 36.54 4.45
C GLY A 66 1.42 37.38 3.32
N VAL A 67 0.45 36.81 2.59
CA VAL A 67 -0.27 37.53 1.54
C VAL A 67 -1.67 37.87 2.03
N SER A 68 -2.12 39.09 1.75
CA SER A 68 -3.47 39.52 2.11
C SER A 68 -4.51 38.76 1.29
N ARG A 69 -5.51 38.21 1.98
CA ARG A 69 -6.69 37.60 1.35
C ARG A 69 -7.61 38.63 0.70
N ASP A 70 -7.54 39.87 1.16
CA ASP A 70 -8.33 40.98 0.63
C ASP A 70 -7.77 41.52 -0.70
N ASP A 71 -6.60 41.02 -1.15
CA ASP A 71 -6.10 41.29 -2.50
C ASP A 71 -7.00 40.55 -3.51
N PRO A 72 -7.76 41.26 -4.38
CA PRO A 72 -8.64 40.64 -5.37
C PRO A 72 -7.90 39.66 -6.29
N ARG A 73 -6.61 39.92 -6.56
CA ARG A 73 -5.78 39.03 -7.34
C ARG A 73 -5.51 37.73 -6.59
N MET A 74 -5.29 37.78 -5.28
CA MET A 74 -5.07 36.57 -4.48
C MET A 74 -6.35 35.74 -4.38
N ALA A 75 -7.51 36.38 -4.19
CA ALA A 75 -8.80 35.70 -4.25
C ALA A 75 -8.98 34.95 -5.57
N LEU A 76 -8.71 35.61 -6.70
CA LEU A 76 -8.78 35.00 -8.04
C LEU A 76 -7.78 33.85 -8.23
N VAL A 77 -6.56 33.98 -7.71
CA VAL A 77 -5.54 32.90 -7.73
C VAL A 77 -6.07 31.66 -7.03
N LEU A 78 -6.70 31.82 -5.86
CA LEU A 78 -7.20 30.70 -5.07
C LEU A 78 -8.42 30.04 -5.73
N GLU A 79 -9.33 30.84 -6.26
CA GLU A 79 -10.51 30.38 -7.01
C GLU A 79 -10.09 29.54 -8.23
N LEU A 80 -9.27 30.10 -9.12
CA LEU A 80 -8.80 29.39 -10.30
C LEU A 80 -7.93 28.17 -9.95
N THR A 81 -7.16 28.23 -8.86
CA THR A 81 -6.41 27.08 -8.38
C THR A 81 -7.34 25.94 -7.96
N ALA A 82 -8.45 26.25 -7.28
CA ALA A 82 -9.44 25.26 -6.87
C ALA A 82 -10.14 24.62 -8.09
N GLU A 83 -10.47 25.41 -9.10
CA GLU A 83 -11.05 24.90 -10.36
C GLU A 83 -10.07 24.01 -11.13
N LEU A 84 -8.78 24.35 -11.14
CA LEU A 84 -7.77 23.64 -11.91
C LEU A 84 -7.37 22.30 -11.28
N ILE A 85 -7.56 22.11 -9.97
CA ILE A 85 -7.23 20.86 -9.28
C ILE A 85 -8.01 19.69 -9.90
N ARG A 86 -7.29 18.59 -10.20
CA ARG A 86 -7.75 17.41 -10.96
C ARG A 86 -7.96 17.62 -12.45
N PHE A 87 -7.75 18.81 -13.00
CA PHE A 87 -7.77 18.98 -14.45
C PHE A 87 -6.54 18.30 -15.09
N PRO A 88 -6.65 17.61 -16.24
CA PRO A 88 -5.51 17.01 -16.91
C PRO A 88 -4.56 18.10 -17.41
N ARG A 89 -3.27 17.96 -17.12
CA ARG A 89 -2.22 18.93 -17.47
C ARG A 89 -1.46 18.51 -18.71
N HIS A 90 -0.99 17.27 -18.73
CA HIS A 90 -0.25 16.69 -19.86
C HIS A 90 -0.18 15.18 -19.73
N LEU A 91 0.14 14.54 -20.85
CA LEU A 91 0.39 13.11 -20.91
C LEU A 91 1.87 12.83 -20.62
N SER A 92 2.11 11.82 -19.79
CA SER A 92 3.45 11.30 -19.48
C SER A 92 3.52 9.79 -19.77
N GLN A 93 4.72 9.21 -19.74
CA GLN A 93 4.94 7.78 -19.96
C GLN A 93 4.93 7.03 -18.63
N HIS A 94 4.18 5.93 -18.55
CA HIS A 94 4.21 5.07 -17.37
C HIS A 94 5.60 4.46 -17.19
N VAL A 95 6.15 4.51 -15.98
CA VAL A 95 7.55 4.16 -15.68
C VAL A 95 7.91 2.68 -15.93
N GLY A 96 6.91 1.81 -16.11
CA GLY A 96 7.14 0.40 -16.44
C GLY A 96 5.98 -0.30 -17.13
N GLY A 97 4.90 0.42 -17.47
CA GLY A 97 3.65 -0.21 -17.88
C GLY A 97 3.63 -0.41 -19.38
N PHE A 98 3.42 -1.65 -19.82
CA PHE A 98 3.31 -2.02 -21.22
C PHE A 98 1.95 -2.60 -21.52
N VAL A 99 1.43 -2.28 -22.70
CA VAL A 99 0.36 -3.05 -23.34
C VAL A 99 0.97 -3.93 -24.43
N LEU A 100 0.41 -5.13 -24.57
CA LEU A 100 0.70 -6.05 -25.66
C LEU A 100 -0.60 -6.38 -26.39
N SER A 101 -0.57 -6.37 -27.72
CA SER A 101 -1.71 -6.70 -28.57
C SER A 101 -1.32 -7.72 -29.62
N GLU A 102 -2.27 -8.57 -30.01
CA GLU A 102 -2.10 -9.49 -31.14
C GLU A 102 -2.09 -8.72 -32.47
N LYS A 103 -2.98 -7.74 -32.61
CA LYS A 103 -3.09 -6.85 -33.78
C LYS A 103 -2.27 -5.56 -33.58
N PRO A 104 -1.89 -4.86 -34.66
CA PRO A 104 -1.24 -3.55 -34.55
C PRO A 104 -2.00 -2.59 -33.64
N LEU A 105 -1.29 -1.93 -32.73
CA LEU A 105 -1.85 -0.98 -31.77
C LEU A 105 -2.54 0.21 -32.45
N ILE A 106 -2.07 0.60 -33.63
CA ILE A 106 -2.66 1.68 -34.43
C ILE A 106 -4.10 1.40 -34.87
N GLU A 107 -4.55 0.13 -34.85
CA GLU A 107 -5.94 -0.22 -35.14
C GLU A 107 -6.89 0.06 -33.96
N ILE A 108 -6.35 0.26 -32.76
CA ILE A 108 -7.13 0.42 -31.53
C ILE A 108 -6.90 1.77 -30.83
N VAL A 109 -5.68 2.31 -30.88
CA VAL A 109 -5.30 3.52 -30.14
C VAL A 109 -4.23 4.32 -30.89
N PRO A 110 -4.25 5.67 -30.83
CA PRO A 110 -3.14 6.47 -31.31
C PRO A 110 -1.82 6.09 -30.63
N VAL A 111 -0.75 6.02 -31.44
CA VAL A 111 0.60 5.64 -30.98
C VAL A 111 1.56 6.80 -31.21
N GLY A 112 2.21 7.24 -30.13
CA GLY A 112 3.25 8.26 -30.15
C GLY A 112 4.66 7.68 -30.02
N ASN A 113 5.67 8.43 -30.47
CA ASN A 113 7.06 8.10 -30.18
C ASN A 113 7.39 8.46 -28.73
N ALA A 114 7.99 7.53 -27.99
CA ALA A 114 8.46 7.79 -26.64
C ALA A 114 9.76 8.61 -26.65
N ALA A 115 10.19 9.06 -25.47
CA ALA A 115 11.34 9.95 -25.32
C ALA A 115 12.67 9.26 -25.67
N MET A 116 12.75 7.93 -25.47
CA MET A 116 13.90 7.15 -25.90
C MET A 116 13.71 6.63 -27.33
N PRO A 117 14.78 6.56 -28.14
CA PRO A 117 14.74 5.97 -29.47
C PRO A 117 14.16 4.55 -29.45
N ASP A 118 13.46 4.20 -30.52
CA ASP A 118 12.87 2.88 -30.74
C ASP A 118 11.86 2.41 -29.69
N ARG A 119 11.16 3.37 -29.08
CA ARG A 119 10.06 3.11 -28.17
C ARG A 119 8.83 3.90 -28.56
N THR A 120 7.66 3.31 -28.31
CA THR A 120 6.35 3.89 -28.61
C THR A 120 5.48 3.85 -27.36
N PHE A 121 4.61 4.82 -27.20
CA PHE A 121 3.61 4.84 -26.13
C PHE A 121 2.21 5.05 -26.74
N ILE A 122 1.19 4.66 -25.99
CA ILE A 122 -0.22 4.84 -26.37
C ILE A 122 -0.87 5.88 -25.47
N GLU A 123 -1.93 6.53 -25.92
CA GLU A 123 -2.55 7.64 -25.18
C GLU A 123 -3.39 7.21 -23.98
N TRP A 124 -3.76 5.93 -23.90
CA TRP A 124 -4.55 5.36 -22.81
C TRP A 124 -3.72 5.10 -21.56
N ASP A 125 -4.33 5.36 -20.40
CA ASP A 125 -3.72 5.12 -19.11
C ASP A 125 -4.04 3.71 -18.57
N LYS A 126 -3.64 3.43 -17.33
CA LYS A 126 -3.86 2.11 -16.73
C LYS A 126 -5.34 1.74 -16.65
N ASP A 127 -6.20 2.69 -16.30
CA ASP A 127 -7.61 2.42 -16.03
C ASP A 127 -8.35 2.15 -17.35
N ASP A 128 -7.99 2.84 -18.43
CA ASP A 128 -8.46 2.56 -19.78
C ASP A 128 -8.08 1.13 -20.24
N ILE A 129 -6.82 0.73 -20.00
CA ILE A 129 -6.31 -0.60 -20.36
C ILE A 129 -7.02 -1.71 -19.58
N ASP A 130 -7.26 -1.49 -18.28
CA ASP A 130 -7.99 -2.42 -17.43
C ASP A 130 -9.48 -2.50 -17.86
N TYR A 131 -10.11 -1.39 -18.24
CA TYR A 131 -11.49 -1.35 -18.75
C TYR A 131 -11.64 -2.12 -20.06
N LEU A 132 -10.71 -1.93 -21.00
CA LEU A 132 -10.69 -2.61 -22.29
C LEU A 132 -10.19 -4.06 -22.20
N LYS A 133 -9.76 -4.50 -21.01
CA LYS A 133 -9.23 -5.85 -20.74
C LYS A 133 -8.06 -6.21 -21.65
N LEU A 134 -7.22 -5.23 -21.96
CA LEU A 134 -6.02 -5.45 -22.76
C LEU A 134 -4.93 -6.09 -21.92
N MET A 135 -4.06 -6.87 -22.57
CA MET A 135 -2.95 -7.51 -21.89
C MET A 135 -1.93 -6.45 -21.45
N LYS A 136 -1.78 -6.30 -20.13
CA LYS A 136 -0.82 -5.39 -19.51
C LYS A 136 0.34 -6.14 -18.85
N VAL A 137 1.55 -5.62 -18.98
CA VAL A 137 2.75 -6.11 -18.28
C VAL A 137 3.48 -4.94 -17.62
N ASP A 138 3.72 -5.02 -16.31
CA ASP A 138 4.52 -4.03 -15.60
C ASP A 138 5.98 -4.51 -15.45
N VAL A 139 6.90 -3.81 -16.11
CA VAL A 139 8.34 -3.99 -16.03
C VAL A 139 8.91 -2.99 -15.03
N LEU A 140 8.88 -3.36 -13.75
CA LEU A 140 9.34 -2.51 -12.66
C LEU A 140 10.87 -2.60 -12.48
N ALA A 141 11.50 -1.46 -12.23
CA ALA A 141 12.91 -1.38 -11.89
C ALA A 141 13.06 -1.22 -10.37
N LEU A 142 13.36 -2.29 -9.66
CA LEU A 142 13.61 -2.25 -8.23
C LEU A 142 15.12 -2.15 -7.97
N GLY A 143 15.57 -1.00 -7.44
CA GLY A 143 16.99 -0.71 -7.18
C GLY A 143 17.67 -1.78 -6.32
N MET A 144 16.93 -2.37 -5.37
CA MET A 144 17.45 -3.42 -4.50
C MET A 144 17.88 -4.69 -5.26
N LEU A 145 17.19 -5.06 -6.34
CA LEU A 145 17.62 -6.19 -7.18
C LEU A 145 18.99 -5.91 -7.83
N THR A 146 19.24 -4.65 -8.19
CA THR A 146 20.54 -4.22 -8.72
C THR A 146 21.61 -4.24 -7.63
N ALA A 147 21.29 -3.78 -6.43
CA ALA A 147 22.19 -3.83 -5.28
C ALA A 147 22.58 -5.29 -4.95
N MET A 148 21.61 -6.20 -4.89
CA MET A 148 21.88 -7.64 -4.67
C MET A 148 22.75 -8.23 -5.76
N LYS A 149 22.47 -7.95 -7.04
CA LYS A 149 23.31 -8.41 -8.16
C LYS A 149 24.77 -7.96 -8.01
N ARG A 150 24.99 -6.69 -7.63
CA ARG A 150 26.32 -6.14 -7.39
C ARG A 150 26.99 -6.80 -6.18
N ALA A 151 26.25 -7.00 -5.10
CA ALA A 151 26.75 -7.67 -3.90
C ALA A 151 27.21 -9.10 -4.19
N PHE A 152 26.40 -9.90 -4.89
CA PHE A 152 26.79 -11.26 -5.29
C PHE A 152 28.04 -11.27 -6.18
N ARG A 153 28.14 -10.33 -7.13
CA ARG A 153 29.35 -10.19 -7.95
C ARG A 153 30.58 -9.84 -7.11
N MET A 154 30.44 -8.97 -6.10
CA MET A 154 31.55 -8.63 -5.20
C MET A 154 31.98 -9.84 -4.36
N ILE A 155 31.02 -10.64 -3.87
CA ILE A 155 31.31 -11.86 -3.11
C ILE A 155 32.04 -12.88 -3.97
N GLU A 156 31.60 -13.07 -5.21
CA GLU A 156 32.24 -13.95 -6.18
C GLU A 156 33.69 -13.52 -6.46
N VAL A 157 33.91 -12.25 -6.77
CA VAL A 157 35.25 -11.72 -7.08
C VAL A 157 36.19 -11.75 -5.87
N SER A 158 35.69 -11.44 -4.68
CA SER A 158 36.54 -11.29 -3.48
C SER A 158 36.80 -12.61 -2.75
N TYR A 159 35.84 -13.53 -2.80
CA TYR A 159 35.88 -14.77 -2.01
C TYR A 159 35.79 -16.04 -2.86
N GLY A 160 35.66 -15.94 -4.19
CA GLY A 160 35.52 -17.10 -5.07
C GLY A 160 34.21 -17.86 -4.88
N ARG A 161 33.20 -17.21 -4.29
CA ARG A 161 31.91 -17.84 -3.92
C ARG A 161 30.79 -17.28 -4.80
N PRO A 162 30.42 -17.97 -5.89
CA PRO A 162 29.25 -17.57 -6.67
C PRO A 162 27.99 -17.82 -5.84
N LEU A 163 27.15 -16.80 -5.72
CA LEU A 163 25.85 -16.89 -5.05
C LEU A 163 24.74 -16.52 -6.02
N GLU A 164 23.66 -17.28 -5.93
CA GLU A 164 22.37 -16.97 -6.56
C GLU A 164 21.28 -16.85 -5.50
N LEU A 165 20.17 -16.17 -5.82
CA LEU A 165 19.09 -15.89 -4.86
C LEU A 165 18.58 -17.15 -4.16
N HIS A 166 18.43 -18.25 -4.89
CA HIS A 166 17.93 -19.51 -4.35
C HIS A 166 18.95 -20.29 -3.52
N THR A 167 20.23 -19.91 -3.59
CA THR A 167 21.34 -20.55 -2.86
C THR A 167 21.69 -19.85 -1.56
N VAL A 168 21.16 -18.64 -1.32
CA VAL A 168 21.44 -17.88 -0.10
C VAL A 168 20.87 -18.64 1.11
N PRO A 169 21.68 -18.93 2.14
CA PRO A 169 21.19 -19.57 3.35
C PRO A 169 20.04 -18.79 3.99
N ARG A 170 18.95 -19.50 4.28
CA ARG A 170 17.77 -18.92 4.96
C ARG A 170 17.95 -19.00 6.48
N GLU A 171 17.14 -18.25 7.21
CA GLU A 171 17.02 -18.32 8.67
C GLU A 171 18.37 -18.17 9.42
N GLN A 172 19.19 -17.21 8.99
CA GLN A 172 20.53 -17.01 9.57
C GLN A 172 20.44 -16.18 10.86
N LYS A 173 20.81 -16.79 12.00
CA LYS A 173 20.82 -16.12 13.31
C LYS A 173 21.55 -14.77 13.32
N PRO A 174 22.74 -14.60 12.70
CA PRO A 174 23.43 -13.31 12.70
C PRO A 174 22.62 -12.18 12.02
N VAL A 175 21.81 -12.51 11.01
CA VAL A 175 20.93 -11.54 10.35
C VAL A 175 19.82 -11.08 11.30
N TYR A 176 19.21 -12.02 12.02
CA TYR A 176 18.19 -11.69 13.03
C TYR A 176 18.75 -10.93 14.21
N ASP A 177 19.96 -11.26 14.68
CA ASP A 177 20.62 -10.56 15.77
C ASP A 177 20.91 -9.10 15.39
N MET A 178 21.40 -8.85 14.17
CA MET A 178 21.58 -7.51 13.60
C MET A 178 20.26 -6.74 13.55
N LEU A 179 19.20 -7.37 13.02
CA LEU A 179 17.87 -6.75 12.96
C LEU A 179 17.31 -6.45 14.36
N CYS A 180 17.50 -7.32 15.34
CA CYS A 180 17.09 -7.08 16.73
C CYS A 180 17.75 -5.85 17.37
N GLN A 181 18.90 -5.40 16.85
CA GLN A 181 19.57 -4.17 17.28
C GLN A 181 19.05 -2.93 16.56
N GLY A 182 18.16 -3.08 15.59
CA GLY A 182 17.68 -2.00 14.73
C GLY A 182 18.69 -1.60 13.65
N ASP A 183 19.74 -2.40 13.43
CA ASP A 183 20.77 -2.15 12.40
C ASP A 183 20.29 -2.66 11.04
N SER A 184 19.29 -1.99 10.49
CA SER A 184 18.66 -2.35 9.22
C SER A 184 18.87 -1.33 8.11
N LEU A 185 19.86 -0.44 8.26
CA LEU A 185 20.20 0.54 7.23
C LEU A 185 20.62 -0.18 5.94
N GLY A 186 19.92 0.08 4.83
CA GLY A 186 20.14 -0.61 3.56
C GLY A 186 19.48 -2.00 3.47
N VAL A 187 18.73 -2.43 4.47
CA VAL A 187 17.90 -3.65 4.42
C VAL A 187 16.52 -3.31 3.90
N PHE A 188 16.20 -3.86 2.73
CA PHE A 188 14.96 -3.55 2.01
C PHE A 188 13.69 -3.73 2.87
N GLN A 189 12.76 -2.78 2.76
CA GLN A 189 11.47 -2.70 3.48
C GLN A 189 11.52 -2.47 4.99
N VAL A 190 12.65 -2.72 5.67
CA VAL A 190 12.80 -2.55 7.13
C VAL A 190 13.79 -1.46 7.52
N GLU A 191 14.18 -0.59 6.59
CA GLU A 191 15.16 0.50 6.82
C GLU A 191 14.56 1.83 7.30
N SER A 192 13.24 2.01 7.24
CA SER A 192 12.63 3.29 7.62
C SER A 192 12.77 3.53 9.13
N ARG A 193 12.78 4.78 9.60
CA ARG A 193 12.89 5.11 11.03
C ARG A 193 11.85 4.37 11.88
N ALA A 194 10.61 4.24 11.39
CA ALA A 194 9.55 3.54 12.10
C ALA A 194 9.83 2.03 12.18
N GLN A 195 10.35 1.44 11.10
CA GLN A 195 10.75 0.03 11.07
C GLN A 195 11.96 -0.22 11.99
N MET A 196 13.02 0.57 11.87
CA MET A 196 14.22 0.50 12.71
C MET A 196 13.88 0.60 14.21
N ALA A 197 12.93 1.46 14.59
CA ALA A 197 12.49 1.60 15.98
C ALA A 197 11.62 0.42 16.47
N MET A 198 10.98 -0.29 15.54
CA MET A 198 10.11 -1.43 15.84
C MET A 198 10.91 -2.72 16.01
N LEU A 199 11.96 -2.94 15.22
CA LEU A 199 12.75 -4.18 15.23
C LEU A 199 13.26 -4.58 16.64
N PRO A 200 13.80 -3.68 17.50
CA PRO A 200 14.24 -4.06 18.84
C PRO A 200 13.11 -4.44 19.80
N ARG A 201 11.88 -3.98 19.51
CA ARG A 201 10.67 -4.33 20.26
C ARG A 201 10.15 -5.70 19.81
N LEU A 202 10.04 -5.89 18.49
CA LEU A 202 9.60 -7.14 17.88
C LEU A 202 10.55 -8.30 18.19
N ARG A 203 11.86 -8.06 18.06
CA ARG A 203 12.97 -9.02 18.10
C ARG A 203 12.70 -10.22 17.19
N PRO A 204 12.78 -10.03 15.86
CA PRO A 204 12.50 -11.10 14.91
C PRO A 204 13.51 -12.24 15.07
N THR A 205 13.03 -13.49 15.03
CA THR A 205 13.86 -14.70 15.11
C THR A 205 13.59 -15.68 13.98
N VAL A 206 12.55 -15.42 13.18
CA VAL A 206 12.16 -16.20 12.00
C VAL A 206 11.69 -15.28 10.89
N PHE A 207 11.72 -15.73 9.63
CA PHE A 207 11.27 -14.90 8.49
C PHE A 207 9.84 -14.36 8.65
N TYR A 208 8.94 -15.15 9.24
CA TYR A 208 7.55 -14.72 9.43
C TYR A 208 7.40 -13.50 10.34
N ASP A 209 8.34 -13.26 11.27
CA ASP A 209 8.33 -12.03 12.05
C ASP A 209 8.55 -10.80 11.15
N LEU A 210 9.34 -10.92 10.08
CA LEU A 210 9.56 -9.83 9.12
C LEU A 210 8.33 -9.58 8.23
N VAL A 211 7.58 -10.64 7.90
CA VAL A 211 6.29 -10.51 7.21
C VAL A 211 5.33 -9.66 8.07
N VAL A 212 5.27 -9.95 9.37
CA VAL A 212 4.47 -9.15 10.31
C VAL A 212 5.01 -7.74 10.48
N GLU A 213 6.33 -7.55 10.58
CA GLU A 213 6.97 -6.23 10.70
C GLU A 213 6.57 -5.28 9.56
N VAL A 214 6.65 -5.77 8.32
CA VAL A 214 6.26 -5.01 7.13
C VAL A 214 4.75 -4.73 7.08
N ALA A 215 3.93 -5.60 7.67
CA ALA A 215 2.49 -5.42 7.74
C ALA A 215 2.06 -4.42 8.82
N ILE A 216 2.66 -4.51 10.02
CA ILE A 216 2.17 -3.84 11.23
C ILE A 216 2.63 -2.38 11.35
N VAL A 217 3.77 -2.02 10.76
CA VAL A 217 4.29 -0.64 10.76
C VAL A 217 3.66 0.17 9.62
N ARG A 218 2.35 0.39 9.73
CA ARG A 218 1.53 1.09 8.72
C ARG A 218 0.41 1.91 9.38
N PRO A 219 -0.12 2.95 8.72
CA PRO A 219 -1.20 3.78 9.27
C PRO A 219 -2.41 2.97 9.76
N GLY A 220 -2.91 2.02 8.96
CA GLY A 220 -4.07 1.19 9.32
C GLY A 220 -3.92 0.42 10.63
N PRO A 221 -2.93 -0.49 10.76
CA PRO A 221 -2.67 -1.22 12.01
C PRO A 221 -2.32 -0.33 13.21
N ILE A 222 -1.65 0.81 13.00
CA ILE A 222 -1.35 1.78 14.06
C ILE A 222 -2.63 2.43 14.59
N GLN A 223 -3.52 2.87 13.69
CA GLN A 223 -4.82 3.46 14.04
C GLN A 223 -5.78 2.43 14.64
N GLY A 224 -5.70 1.17 14.18
CA GLY A 224 -6.52 0.06 14.66
C GLY A 224 -6.03 -0.59 15.97
N ASP A 225 -5.07 0.03 16.67
CA ASP A 225 -4.47 -0.43 17.92
C ASP A 225 -3.99 -1.90 17.89
N MET A 226 -3.44 -2.35 16.76
CA MET A 226 -2.99 -3.74 16.55
C MET A 226 -1.55 -3.97 17.04
N VAL A 227 -0.73 -2.91 17.04
CA VAL A 227 0.71 -2.98 17.31
C VAL A 227 0.99 -3.45 18.73
N HIS A 228 0.35 -2.82 19.72
CA HIS A 228 0.58 -3.12 21.13
C HIS A 228 0.16 -4.55 21.51
N PRO A 229 -1.05 -5.04 21.17
CA PRO A 229 -1.46 -6.42 21.43
C PRO A 229 -0.53 -7.45 20.82
N TYR A 230 -0.10 -7.25 19.57
CA TYR A 230 0.81 -8.19 18.90
C TYR A 230 2.18 -8.25 19.59
N LEU A 231 2.79 -7.09 19.85
CA LEU A 231 4.09 -7.01 20.53
C LEU A 231 4.05 -7.65 21.92
N LYS A 232 3.00 -7.38 22.70
CA LYS A 232 2.80 -7.98 24.03
C LYS A 232 2.78 -9.50 23.93
N ARG A 233 1.95 -10.07 23.05
CA ARG A 233 1.86 -11.53 22.86
C ARG A 233 3.16 -12.13 22.31
N ARG A 234 3.89 -11.40 21.46
CA ARG A 234 5.19 -11.86 20.93
C ARG A 234 6.26 -11.93 22.03
N MET A 235 6.24 -10.95 22.95
CA MET A 235 7.08 -10.94 24.15
C MET A 235 6.72 -12.10 25.07
N GLU A 236 5.43 -12.25 25.43
CA GLU A 236 4.94 -13.34 26.29
C GLU A 236 5.28 -14.71 25.71
N ARG A 237 5.16 -14.91 24.39
CA ARG A 237 5.59 -16.13 23.69
C ARG A 237 7.08 -16.39 23.88
N ARG A 238 7.93 -15.36 23.75
CA ARG A 238 9.38 -15.48 23.94
C ARG A 238 9.72 -15.84 25.39
N GLU A 239 9.11 -15.18 26.36
CA GLU A 239 9.31 -15.50 27.79
C GLU A 239 8.85 -16.91 28.13
N ALA A 240 7.75 -17.35 27.53
CA ALA A 240 7.26 -18.71 27.69
C ALA A 240 8.23 -19.75 27.13
N GLN A 241 8.77 -19.50 25.93
CA GLN A 241 9.79 -20.35 25.31
C GLN A 241 11.09 -20.38 26.13
N ALA A 242 11.53 -19.24 26.67
CA ALA A 242 12.75 -19.17 27.48
C ALA A 242 12.61 -19.90 28.83
N ALA A 243 11.39 -19.96 29.38
CA ALA A 243 11.08 -20.63 30.64
C ALA A 243 10.54 -22.05 30.46
N ASP A 244 10.59 -22.61 29.25
CA ASP A 244 10.05 -23.93 28.88
C ASP A 244 8.60 -24.17 29.36
N ARG A 245 7.77 -23.11 29.30
CA ARG A 245 6.35 -23.14 29.69
C ARG A 245 5.45 -23.01 28.47
N PRO A 246 4.24 -23.61 28.49
CA PRO A 246 3.29 -23.46 27.40
C PRO A 246 2.83 -22.00 27.26
N PHE A 247 2.84 -21.49 26.03
CA PHE A 247 2.22 -20.22 25.68
C PHE A 247 0.80 -20.47 25.16
N VAL A 248 -0.19 -19.92 25.85
CA VAL A 248 -1.60 -20.06 25.48
C VAL A 248 -2.20 -18.67 25.27
N ILE A 249 -2.81 -18.47 24.11
CA ILE A 249 -3.63 -17.29 23.83
C ILE A 249 -5.08 -17.65 24.05
N ASP A 250 -5.79 -16.84 24.82
CA ASP A 250 -7.24 -16.91 24.90
C ASP A 250 -7.85 -16.28 23.64
N TYR A 251 -8.30 -17.12 22.73
CA TYR A 251 -8.95 -16.68 21.50
C TYR A 251 -10.44 -16.47 21.77
N PRO A 252 -11.02 -15.37 21.26
CA PRO A 252 -12.47 -15.20 21.25
C PRO A 252 -13.13 -16.40 20.55
N LYS A 253 -14.17 -16.94 21.18
CA LYS A 253 -14.82 -18.18 20.78
C LYS A 253 -16.33 -17.99 20.65
N PRO A 254 -17.00 -18.69 19.73
CA PRO A 254 -18.46 -18.71 19.69
C PRO A 254 -19.00 -19.43 20.94
N SER A 255 -20.31 -19.31 21.19
CA SER A 255 -20.96 -20.14 22.18
C SER A 255 -20.87 -21.62 21.82
N ALA A 256 -20.92 -22.50 22.82
CA ALA A 256 -20.78 -23.96 22.62
C ALA A 256 -21.81 -24.56 21.64
N ARG A 257 -22.92 -23.84 21.36
CA ARG A 257 -23.97 -24.26 20.42
C ARG A 257 -23.67 -23.88 18.97
N HIS A 258 -22.74 -22.95 18.74
CA HIS A 258 -22.56 -22.29 17.44
C HIS A 258 -21.21 -22.54 16.77
N GLY A 259 -20.32 -23.36 17.36
CA GLY A 259 -19.07 -23.76 16.72
C GLY A 259 -18.03 -24.29 17.70
N PRO A 260 -16.91 -24.82 17.19
CA PRO A 260 -15.82 -25.24 18.03
C PRO A 260 -15.07 -24.00 18.57
N PRO A 261 -14.54 -24.06 19.80
CA PRO A 261 -13.92 -22.90 20.45
C PRO A 261 -12.60 -22.46 19.78
N ASP A 262 -12.03 -23.27 18.88
CA ASP A 262 -10.77 -23.02 18.20
C ASP A 262 -10.92 -22.40 16.80
N GLU A 263 -12.13 -22.01 16.37
CA GLU A 263 -12.34 -21.53 14.99
C GLU A 263 -11.45 -20.34 14.64
N LEU A 264 -11.34 -19.33 15.52
CA LEU A 264 -10.46 -18.19 15.29
C LEU A 264 -8.98 -18.49 15.48
N LYS A 265 -8.64 -19.53 16.24
CA LYS A 265 -7.24 -19.96 16.39
C LYS A 265 -6.67 -20.36 15.03
N ARG A 266 -7.42 -21.11 14.22
CA ARG A 266 -6.98 -21.55 12.88
C ARG A 266 -6.72 -20.41 11.89
N VAL A 267 -7.27 -19.23 12.17
CA VAL A 267 -7.09 -18.02 11.34
C VAL A 267 -5.95 -17.15 11.86
N LEU A 268 -5.85 -17.01 13.18
CA LEU A 268 -5.02 -15.98 13.82
C LEU A 268 -3.79 -16.53 14.58
N ASP A 269 -3.57 -17.85 14.61
CA ASP A 269 -2.45 -18.45 15.35
C ASP A 269 -1.09 -17.85 14.94
N LYS A 270 -0.84 -17.75 13.63
CA LYS A 270 0.39 -17.19 13.08
C LYS A 270 0.63 -15.72 13.48
N THR A 271 -0.44 -14.96 13.64
CA THR A 271 -0.40 -13.54 14.04
C THR A 271 -0.75 -13.34 15.50
N LEU A 272 -0.60 -14.38 16.33
CA LEU A 272 -0.79 -14.32 17.77
C LEU A 272 -2.17 -13.76 18.16
N GLY A 273 -3.23 -14.14 17.46
CA GLY A 273 -4.59 -13.69 17.76
C GLY A 273 -4.89 -12.25 17.35
N VAL A 274 -4.05 -11.62 16.53
CA VAL A 274 -4.27 -10.25 16.02
C VAL A 274 -4.49 -10.34 14.51
N PRO A 275 -5.62 -9.86 13.96
CA PRO A 275 -5.84 -9.86 12.51
C PRO A 275 -4.97 -8.77 11.87
N LEU A 276 -3.97 -9.18 11.08
CA LEU A 276 -3.02 -8.26 10.45
C LEU A 276 -3.11 -8.23 8.92
N PHE A 277 -3.61 -9.32 8.31
CA PHE A 277 -3.66 -9.48 6.85
C PHE A 277 -5.10 -9.46 6.33
N GLN A 278 -5.26 -9.05 5.06
CA GLN A 278 -6.55 -9.02 4.40
C GLN A 278 -7.19 -10.41 4.32
N GLU A 279 -6.38 -11.44 4.06
CA GLU A 279 -6.80 -12.84 3.98
C GLU A 279 -7.38 -13.32 5.31
N GLN A 280 -6.79 -12.89 6.44
CA GLN A 280 -7.29 -13.21 7.77
C GLN A 280 -8.62 -12.55 8.04
N ALA A 281 -8.76 -11.26 7.70
CA ALA A 281 -10.03 -10.53 7.77
C ALA A 281 -11.14 -11.25 6.97
N MET A 282 -10.84 -11.67 5.75
CA MET A 282 -11.77 -12.43 4.92
C MET A 282 -12.11 -13.79 5.53
N ARG A 283 -11.13 -14.49 6.10
CA ARG A 283 -11.36 -15.76 6.81
C ARG A 283 -12.19 -15.58 8.06
N ILE A 284 -12.03 -14.49 8.83
CA ILE A 284 -12.91 -14.19 9.97
C ILE A 284 -14.36 -14.00 9.48
N ALA A 285 -14.59 -13.26 8.38
CA ALA A 285 -15.93 -13.08 7.83
C ALA A 285 -16.58 -14.42 7.45
N MET A 286 -15.83 -15.35 6.85
CA MET A 286 -16.33 -16.67 6.48
C MET A 286 -16.48 -17.62 7.68
N GLU A 287 -15.51 -17.65 8.59
CA GLU A 287 -15.47 -18.62 9.69
C GLU A 287 -16.29 -18.17 10.89
N ALA A 288 -16.22 -16.89 11.30
CA ALA A 288 -16.89 -16.32 12.46
C ALA A 288 -18.23 -15.63 12.15
N ALA A 289 -18.33 -14.90 11.03
CA ALA A 289 -19.60 -14.30 10.61
C ALA A 289 -20.42 -15.16 9.62
N LYS A 290 -19.91 -16.34 9.23
CA LYS A 290 -20.55 -17.28 8.27
C LYS A 290 -21.00 -16.61 6.97
N PHE A 291 -20.20 -15.69 6.45
CA PHE A 291 -20.43 -15.11 5.14
C PHE A 291 -20.32 -16.19 4.07
N SER A 292 -21.30 -16.23 3.17
CA SER A 292 -21.20 -17.00 1.93
C SER A 292 -20.11 -16.43 1.02
N SER A 293 -19.65 -17.21 0.04
CA SER A 293 -18.66 -16.73 -0.95
C SER A 293 -19.12 -15.47 -1.69
N LYS A 294 -20.43 -15.34 -1.93
CA LYS A 294 -21.03 -14.14 -2.55
C LYS A 294 -20.94 -12.92 -1.65
N GLU A 295 -21.26 -13.08 -0.37
CA GLU A 295 -21.18 -12.00 0.64
C GLU A 295 -19.74 -11.60 0.91
N ALA A 296 -18.82 -12.56 1.04
CA ALA A 296 -17.39 -12.31 1.21
C ALA A 296 -16.80 -11.54 0.02
N ASN A 297 -17.13 -11.93 -1.21
CA ASN A 297 -16.71 -11.17 -2.39
C ASN A 297 -17.36 -9.76 -2.46
N GLY A 298 -18.61 -9.64 -2.02
CA GLY A 298 -19.30 -8.35 -1.89
C GLY A 298 -18.60 -7.42 -0.89
N LEU A 299 -18.26 -7.93 0.30
CA LEU A 299 -17.48 -7.22 1.31
C LEU A 299 -16.13 -6.78 0.75
N ARG A 300 -15.39 -7.69 0.10
CA ARG A 300 -14.09 -7.37 -0.53
C ARG A 300 -14.20 -6.23 -1.55
N ARG A 301 -15.24 -6.24 -2.38
CA ARG A 301 -15.49 -5.16 -3.36
C ARG A 301 -15.85 -3.84 -2.67
N ALA A 302 -16.71 -3.89 -1.65
CA ALA A 302 -17.10 -2.71 -0.88
C ALA A 302 -15.90 -2.05 -0.19
N MET A 303 -14.96 -2.85 0.33
CA MET A 303 -13.69 -2.38 0.90
C MET A 303 -12.81 -1.68 -0.14
N ALA A 304 -12.72 -2.21 -1.37
CA ALA A 304 -11.92 -1.60 -2.43
C ALA A 304 -12.49 -0.27 -2.94
N THR A 305 -13.81 -0.09 -2.86
CA THR A 305 -14.52 1.12 -3.32
C THR A 305 -14.91 2.06 -2.18
N PHE A 306 -14.21 1.99 -1.04
CA PHE A 306 -14.56 2.69 0.20
C PHE A 306 -14.84 4.20 0.01
N ARG A 307 -14.20 4.84 -0.96
CA ARG A 307 -14.40 6.27 -1.28
C ARG A 307 -15.67 6.59 -2.10
N HIS A 308 -16.33 5.58 -2.67
CA HIS A 308 -17.37 5.79 -3.69
C HIS A 308 -18.72 5.12 -3.40
N MET A 309 -18.78 4.09 -2.54
CA MET A 309 -20.02 3.35 -2.29
C MET A 309 -20.31 3.20 -0.79
N GLY A 310 -21.43 3.79 -0.34
CA GLY A 310 -21.94 3.71 1.03
C GLY A 310 -22.49 2.33 1.46
N THR A 311 -22.05 1.24 0.83
CA THR A 311 -22.55 -0.12 1.06
C THR A 311 -21.84 -0.85 2.21
N ILE A 312 -20.75 -0.30 2.75
CA ILE A 312 -19.96 -0.96 3.80
C ILE A 312 -20.72 -1.08 5.13
N GLY A 313 -21.57 -0.09 5.46
CA GLY A 313 -22.40 -0.13 6.68
C GLY A 313 -23.41 -1.28 6.67
N THR A 314 -23.88 -1.71 5.50
CA THR A 314 -24.75 -2.89 5.41
C THR A 314 -24.00 -4.16 5.81
N TYR A 315 -22.75 -4.32 5.34
CA TYR A 315 -21.93 -5.47 5.70
C TYR A 315 -21.48 -5.45 7.16
N GLU A 316 -21.33 -4.26 7.76
CA GLU A 316 -21.06 -4.10 9.18
C GLU A 316 -22.16 -4.71 10.03
N THR A 317 -23.40 -4.31 9.80
CA THR A 317 -24.56 -4.80 10.54
C THR A 317 -24.68 -6.32 10.41
N ILE A 318 -24.49 -6.87 9.22
CA ILE A 318 -24.56 -8.33 8.99
C ILE A 318 -23.40 -9.04 9.70
N PHE A 319 -22.18 -8.53 9.60
CA PHE A 319 -20.99 -9.14 10.19
C PHE A 319 -21.07 -9.16 11.72
N VAL A 320 -21.31 -7.99 12.33
CA VAL A 320 -21.38 -7.84 13.79
C VAL A 320 -22.58 -8.61 14.33
N GLY A 321 -23.75 -8.47 13.71
CA GLY A 321 -24.96 -9.18 14.11
C GLY A 321 -24.78 -10.70 14.14
N ARG A 322 -24.25 -11.30 13.08
CA ARG A 322 -24.03 -12.75 13.01
C ARG A 322 -22.98 -13.23 14.03
N MET A 323 -21.92 -12.47 14.27
CA MET A 323 -20.94 -12.83 15.30
C MET A 323 -21.57 -12.80 16.69
N VAL A 324 -22.35 -11.76 17.02
CA VAL A 324 -23.04 -11.65 18.31
C VAL A 324 -24.07 -12.76 18.50
N GLU A 325 -24.87 -13.08 17.48
CA GLU A 325 -25.81 -14.22 17.51
C GLU A 325 -25.10 -15.54 17.78
N ARG A 326 -23.88 -15.71 17.27
CA ARG A 326 -23.05 -16.89 17.51
C ARG A 326 -22.36 -16.90 18.88
N GLY A 327 -22.53 -15.85 19.69
CA GLY A 327 -22.01 -15.74 21.04
C GLY A 327 -20.63 -15.09 21.16
N TYR A 328 -20.17 -14.38 20.14
CA TYR A 328 -19.02 -13.51 20.27
C TYR A 328 -19.35 -12.25 21.06
N ASP A 329 -18.37 -11.73 21.79
CA ASP A 329 -18.48 -10.44 22.46
C ASP A 329 -18.75 -9.32 21.43
N PRO A 330 -19.79 -8.47 21.64
CA PRO A 330 -20.13 -7.40 20.70
C PRO A 330 -19.01 -6.40 20.45
N LEU A 331 -18.21 -6.06 21.47
CA LEU A 331 -17.07 -5.15 21.32
C LEU A 331 -15.98 -5.81 20.49
N PHE A 332 -15.76 -7.11 20.66
CA PHE A 332 -14.81 -7.86 19.82
C PHE A 332 -15.27 -7.91 18.35
N ALA A 333 -16.55 -8.22 18.10
CA ALA A 333 -17.10 -8.27 16.75
C ALA A 333 -17.01 -6.90 16.04
N GLN A 334 -17.34 -5.82 16.75
CA GLN A 334 -17.23 -4.45 16.25
C GLN A 334 -15.77 -4.11 15.93
N LYS A 335 -14.84 -4.38 16.86
CA LYS A 335 -13.40 -4.17 16.63
C LYS A 335 -12.89 -4.93 15.41
N CYS A 336 -13.31 -6.18 15.21
CA CYS A 336 -12.91 -6.95 14.03
C CYS A 336 -13.41 -6.28 12.74
N PHE A 337 -14.64 -5.74 12.73
CA PHE A 337 -15.14 -5.06 11.54
C PHE A 337 -14.47 -3.72 11.28
N ASP A 338 -14.18 -2.93 12.33
CA ASP A 338 -13.45 -1.66 12.18
C ASP A 338 -12.01 -1.90 11.69
N GLN A 339 -11.40 -3.00 12.10
CA GLN A 339 -10.12 -3.47 11.55
C GLN A 339 -10.25 -3.86 10.07
N ILE A 340 -11.33 -4.55 9.69
CA ILE A 340 -11.66 -4.84 8.29
C ILE A 340 -11.80 -3.55 7.47
N LYS A 341 -12.50 -2.52 7.98
CA LYS A 341 -12.61 -1.22 7.31
C LYS A 341 -11.23 -0.60 7.07
N GLY A 342 -10.34 -0.63 8.07
CA GLY A 342 -8.98 -0.13 7.95
C GLY A 342 -8.15 -0.83 6.86
N PHE A 343 -8.43 -2.10 6.57
CA PHE A 343 -7.80 -2.83 5.47
C PHE A 343 -8.30 -2.42 4.07
N GLY A 344 -9.46 -1.75 3.95
CA GLY A 344 -9.88 -1.20 2.65
C GLY A 344 -8.94 -0.10 2.14
N GLU A 345 -8.30 0.63 3.06
CA GLU A 345 -7.35 1.70 2.74
C GLU A 345 -5.88 1.24 2.83
N TYR A 346 -5.56 0.32 3.75
CA TYR A 346 -4.18 -0.06 4.08
C TYR A 346 -3.95 -1.58 4.16
N GLY A 347 -4.87 -2.38 3.63
CA GLY A 347 -4.83 -3.84 3.59
C GLY A 347 -3.51 -4.36 3.05
N PHE A 348 -2.86 -5.22 3.83
CA PHE A 348 -1.69 -5.93 3.34
C PHE A 348 -2.08 -7.38 3.03
N PRO A 349 -1.93 -7.82 1.77
CA PRO A 349 -1.96 -9.25 1.49
C PRO A 349 -0.76 -9.90 2.17
N GLU A 350 -0.99 -11.03 2.84
CA GLU A 350 0.08 -11.89 3.37
C GLU A 350 1.00 -12.40 2.26
#